data_AF-A0A314Z876-F1
#
_entry.id   AF-A0A314Z876-F1
#
_cell.length_a   1.000
_cell.length_b   1.000
_cell.length_c   1.000
_cell.angle_alpha   90.00
_cell.angle_beta   90.00
_cell.angle_gamma   90.00
#
_symmetry.space_group_name_H-M   'P 1'
#
loop_
_entity.id
_entity.type
_entity.pdbx_description
1 polymer ?
#
loop_
_entity_poly.entity_id
_entity_poly.type
_entity_poly.pdbx_seq_one_letter_code
_entity_poly.pdbx_strand_id
1 'polypeptide(L)'
;MRSSNLLETSCGYLLQELQMIWNEVGQDHFEREKVLLDLEQECLEVYRKKVDAANTSRARLHQELAEAEAEFTHLLLSLGERSLPGRPEKMAGTLKEQLDSITPALREMRLRKEERVNQFRTVQGQIQKISAEIAGESESEYDDLSSDIMVNENDLSLKKLEEYQTELQRLRNEKNERLMRWNNI
;
A
#
# COMPACT_ATOMS: atom_id res chain seq x y z
N MET A 1 -9.22 -19.91 41.28
CA MET A 1 -8.91 -18.98 42.39
C MET A 1 -7.98 -17.87 41.89
N ARG A 2 -8.55 -16.77 41.38
CA ARG A 2 -7.85 -15.54 40.98
C ARG A 2 -8.85 -14.38 41.15
N SER A 3 -9.17 -14.01 42.38
CA SER A 3 -10.13 -12.92 42.63
C SER A 3 -9.84 -12.05 43.86
N SER A 4 -8.86 -12.39 44.72
CA SER A 4 -8.65 -11.61 45.96
C SER A 4 -7.75 -10.37 45.76
N ASN A 5 -6.69 -10.45 44.96
CA ASN A 5 -5.75 -9.32 44.76
C ASN A 5 -6.29 -8.17 43.87
N LEU A 6 -7.42 -8.38 43.18
CA LEU A 6 -8.05 -7.37 42.31
C LEU A 6 -8.95 -6.41 43.10
N LEU A 7 -9.44 -6.83 44.28
CA LEU A 7 -10.35 -6.02 45.09
C LEU A 7 -9.59 -4.93 45.87
N GLU A 8 -8.41 -5.28 46.42
CA GLU A 8 -7.51 -4.36 47.15
C GLU A 8 -6.85 -3.29 46.25
N THR A 9 -6.99 -3.39 44.94
CA THR A 9 -6.38 -2.45 43.97
C THR A 9 -7.40 -1.66 43.16
N SER A 10 -8.69 -1.80 43.47
CA SER A 10 -9.74 -1.03 42.80
C SER A 10 -9.79 0.42 43.29
N CYS A 11 -10.15 1.36 42.41
CA CYS A 11 -10.29 2.78 42.78
C CYS A 11 -11.26 2.98 43.95
N GLY A 12 -12.34 2.20 44.00
CA GLY A 12 -13.32 2.26 45.09
C GLY A 12 -12.77 1.84 46.44
N TYR A 13 -11.94 0.80 46.48
CA TYR A 13 -11.27 0.35 47.72
C TYR A 13 -10.27 1.39 48.22
N LEU A 14 -9.41 1.90 47.35
CA LEU A 14 -8.41 2.91 47.71
C LEU A 14 -9.05 4.23 48.18
N LEU A 15 -10.16 4.64 47.56
CA LEU A 15 -10.95 5.79 48.03
C LEU A 15 -11.54 5.55 49.42
N GLN A 16 -12.02 4.34 49.70
CA GLN A 16 -12.54 3.99 51.03
C GLN A 16 -11.43 4.01 52.10
N GLU A 17 -10.25 3.48 51.79
CA GLU A 17 -9.08 3.58 52.69
C GLU A 17 -8.70 5.04 52.96
N LEU A 18 -8.63 5.86 51.91
CA LEU A 18 -8.33 7.29 52.03
C LEU A 18 -9.34 8.01 52.95
N GLN A 19 -10.63 7.68 52.83
CA GLN A 19 -11.68 8.22 53.71
C GLN A 19 -11.52 7.78 55.17
N MET A 20 -11.15 6.52 55.42
CA MET A 20 -10.90 6.04 56.77
C MET A 20 -9.73 6.80 57.41
N ILE A 21 -8.63 6.97 56.67
CA ILE A 21 -7.45 7.72 57.12
C ILE A 21 -7.82 9.17 57.42
N TRP A 22 -8.54 9.85 56.51
CA TRP A 22 -8.99 11.22 56.72
C TRP A 22 -9.86 11.36 57.98
N ASN A 23 -10.73 10.40 58.25
CA ASN A 23 -11.55 10.37 59.46
C ASN A 23 -10.70 10.19 60.72
N GLU A 24 -9.67 9.33 60.67
CA GLU A 24 -8.76 9.10 61.79
C GLU A 24 -7.90 10.32 62.12
N VAL A 25 -7.32 10.98 61.11
CA VAL A 25 -6.43 12.14 61.30
C VAL A 25 -7.20 13.47 61.46
N GLY A 26 -8.51 13.48 61.22
CA GLY A 26 -9.33 14.69 61.30
C GLY A 26 -9.10 15.68 60.15
N GLN A 27 -8.87 15.18 58.92
CA GLN A 27 -8.64 16.02 57.74
C GLN A 27 -9.81 16.98 57.49
N ASP A 28 -9.50 18.25 57.18
CA ASP A 28 -10.49 19.29 56.87
C ASP A 28 -11.29 18.97 55.60
N HIS A 29 -12.57 19.36 55.57
CA HIS A 29 -13.47 19.08 54.46
C HIS A 29 -12.97 19.68 53.15
N PHE A 30 -12.45 20.92 53.17
CA PHE A 30 -11.99 21.60 51.96
C PHE A 30 -10.76 20.88 51.36
N GLU A 31 -9.86 20.38 52.20
CA GLU A 31 -8.69 19.62 51.74
C GLU A 31 -9.10 18.25 51.16
N ARG A 32 -10.10 17.58 51.74
CA ARG A 32 -10.65 16.33 51.17
C ARG A 32 -11.26 16.58 49.79
N GLU A 33 -12.09 17.62 49.66
CA GLU A 33 -12.74 17.98 48.40
C GLU A 33 -11.71 18.31 47.32
N LYS A 34 -10.65 19.04 47.68
CA LYS A 34 -9.54 19.33 46.77
C LYS A 34 -8.88 18.05 46.26
N VAL A 35 -8.53 17.11 47.15
CA VAL A 35 -7.89 15.85 46.73
C VAL A 35 -8.82 15.02 45.85
N LEU A 36 -10.12 14.95 46.15
CA LEU A 36 -11.07 14.23 45.30
C LEU A 36 -11.18 14.85 43.91
N LEU A 37 -11.22 16.18 43.81
CA LEU A 37 -11.25 16.89 42.54
C LEU A 37 -9.95 16.68 41.74
N ASP A 38 -8.80 16.69 42.40
CA ASP A 38 -7.51 16.38 41.77
C ASP A 38 -7.51 14.94 41.21
N LEU A 39 -8.01 13.95 41.96
CA LEU A 39 -8.13 12.56 41.51
C LEU A 39 -9.06 12.41 40.30
N GLU A 40 -10.22 13.08 40.32
CA GLU A 40 -11.15 13.09 39.18
C GLU A 40 -10.49 13.70 37.93
N GLN A 41 -9.79 14.81 38.10
CA GLN A 41 -9.09 15.48 37.01
C GLN A 41 -7.97 14.60 36.43
N GLU A 42 -7.16 13.96 37.27
CA GLU A 42 -6.12 13.04 36.82
C GLU A 42 -6.72 11.83 36.08
N CYS A 43 -7.82 11.28 36.57
CA CYS A 43 -8.53 10.17 35.93
C CYS A 43 -9.05 10.58 34.54
N LEU A 44 -9.68 11.76 34.43
CA LEU A 44 -10.15 12.31 33.16
C LEU A 44 -9.02 12.51 32.16
N GLU A 45 -7.86 13.02 32.60
CA GLU A 45 -6.70 13.19 31.71
C GLU A 45 -6.16 11.86 31.20
N VAL A 46 -6.17 10.79 32.01
CA VAL A 46 -5.81 9.45 31.54
C VAL A 46 -6.80 8.98 30.47
N TYR A 47 -8.11 9.10 30.70
CA TYR A 47 -9.12 8.72 29.71
C TYR A 47 -8.98 9.51 28.41
N ARG A 48 -8.82 10.84 28.49
CA ARG A 48 -8.63 11.70 27.31
C ARG A 48 -7.43 11.25 26.49
N LYS A 49 -6.27 11.05 27.13
CA LYS A 49 -5.06 10.55 26.45
C LYS A 49 -5.28 9.21 25.77
N LYS A 50 -6.01 8.28 26.39
CA LYS A 50 -6.31 6.96 25.80
C LYS A 50 -7.26 7.08 24.60
N VAL A 51 -8.28 7.93 24.70
CA VAL A 51 -9.21 8.20 23.60
C VAL A 51 -8.49 8.88 22.43
N ASP A 52 -7.64 9.86 22.69
CA ASP A 52 -6.88 10.56 21.66
C ASP A 52 -5.90 9.62 20.93
N ALA A 53 -5.22 8.75 21.67
CA ALA A 53 -4.36 7.72 21.08
C ALA A 53 -5.16 6.74 20.20
N ALA A 54 -6.35 6.30 20.65
CA ALA A 54 -7.23 5.43 19.87
C ALA A 54 -7.76 6.13 18.61
N ASN A 55 -8.16 7.40 18.70
CA ASN A 55 -8.58 8.21 17.56
C ASN A 55 -7.46 8.39 16.54
N THR A 56 -6.23 8.65 17.00
CA THR A 56 -5.05 8.76 16.14
C THR A 56 -4.79 7.45 15.40
N SER A 57 -4.85 6.31 16.11
CA SER A 57 -4.71 4.99 15.47
C SER A 57 -5.82 4.72 14.46
N ARG A 58 -7.07 5.12 14.75
CA ARG A 58 -8.21 4.96 13.84
C ARG A 58 -8.01 5.78 12.57
N ALA A 59 -7.61 7.05 12.69
CA ALA A 59 -7.35 7.93 11.56
C ALA A 59 -6.23 7.38 10.67
N ARG A 60 -5.14 6.90 11.28
CA ARG A 60 -4.05 6.24 10.57
C ARG A 60 -4.51 5.02 9.76
N LEU A 61 -5.30 4.13 10.37
CA LEU A 61 -5.81 2.94 9.67
C LEU A 61 -6.72 3.30 8.49
N HIS A 62 -7.56 4.35 8.62
CA HIS A 62 -8.35 4.84 7.49
C HIS A 62 -7.48 5.36 6.35
N GLN A 63 -6.42 6.11 6.68
CA GLN A 63 -5.48 6.62 5.69
C GLN A 63 -4.76 5.47 4.96
N GLU A 64 -4.19 4.52 5.71
CA GLU A 64 -3.51 3.35 5.13
C GLU A 64 -4.44 2.56 4.20
N LEU A 65 -5.71 2.40 4.57
CA LEU A 65 -6.70 1.70 3.74
C LEU A 65 -7.02 2.49 2.47
N ALA A 66 -7.24 3.80 2.57
CA ALA A 66 -7.52 4.66 1.41
C ALA A 66 -6.33 4.69 0.42
N GLU A 67 -5.10 4.75 0.94
CA GLU A 67 -3.88 4.67 0.13
C GLU A 67 -3.76 3.33 -0.58
N ALA A 68 -4.00 2.23 0.13
CA ALA A 68 -3.99 0.88 -0.43
C ALA A 68 -5.06 0.70 -1.53
N GLU A 69 -6.27 1.22 -1.34
CA GLU A 69 -7.34 1.18 -2.33
C GLU A 69 -7.05 2.05 -3.56
N ALA A 70 -6.47 3.24 -3.34
CA ALA A 70 -6.06 4.14 -4.42
C ALA A 70 -4.94 3.51 -5.26
N GLU A 71 -3.92 2.94 -4.62
CA GLU A 71 -2.85 2.23 -5.33
C GLU A 71 -3.39 1.03 -6.11
N PHE A 72 -4.27 0.23 -5.52
CA PHE A 72 -4.87 -0.92 -6.20
C PHE A 72 -5.64 -0.48 -7.45
N THR A 73 -6.42 0.59 -7.35
CA THR A 73 -7.16 1.18 -8.47
C THR A 73 -6.21 1.69 -9.55
N HIS A 74 -5.14 2.36 -9.16
CA HIS A 74 -4.11 2.83 -10.09
C HIS A 74 -3.45 1.65 -10.83
N LEU A 75 -3.09 0.57 -10.13
CA LEU A 75 -2.52 -0.63 -10.75
C LEU A 75 -3.47 -1.28 -11.76
N LEU A 76 -4.76 -1.38 -11.43
CA LEU A 76 -5.79 -1.88 -12.36
C LEU A 76 -5.84 -1.02 -13.63
N LEU A 77 -5.89 0.31 -13.48
CA LEU A 77 -5.92 1.23 -14.61
C LEU A 77 -4.68 1.12 -15.48
N SER A 78 -3.48 1.15 -14.88
CA SER A 78 -2.22 1.00 -15.61
C SER A 78 -2.15 -0.32 -16.35
N LEU A 79 -2.61 -1.44 -15.76
CA LEU A 79 -2.60 -2.75 -16.41
C LEU A 79 -3.76 -2.97 -17.41
N GLY A 80 -4.69 -2.02 -17.50
CA GLY A 80 -5.91 -2.15 -18.31
C GLY A 80 -6.87 -3.23 -17.80
N GLU A 81 -6.81 -3.57 -16.51
CA GLU A 81 -7.62 -4.60 -15.86
C GLU A 81 -8.82 -3.97 -15.15
N ARG A 82 -9.98 -4.64 -15.19
CA ARG A 82 -11.21 -4.17 -14.50
C ARG A 82 -11.29 -4.60 -13.05
N SER A 83 -10.74 -5.77 -12.72
CA SER A 83 -10.82 -6.38 -11.40
C SER A 83 -9.80 -7.51 -11.26
N LEU A 84 -9.38 -7.80 -10.03
CA LEU A 84 -8.61 -9.01 -9.71
C LEU A 84 -9.56 -10.19 -9.43
N PRO A 85 -9.46 -11.32 -10.15
CA PRO A 85 -10.29 -12.49 -9.91
C PRO A 85 -10.20 -13.00 -8.46
N GLY A 86 -11.33 -13.38 -7.89
CA GLY A 86 -11.40 -13.93 -6.52
C GLY A 86 -11.37 -12.88 -5.40
N ARG A 87 -11.13 -11.60 -5.69
CA ARG A 87 -11.27 -10.52 -4.72
C ARG A 87 -12.73 -10.06 -4.66
N PRO A 88 -13.37 -10.00 -3.47
CA PRO A 88 -14.71 -9.43 -3.34
C PRO A 88 -14.69 -7.92 -3.64
N GLU A 89 -15.75 -7.41 -4.26
CA GLU A 89 -15.89 -5.98 -4.59
C GLU A 89 -16.00 -5.09 -3.35
N LYS A 90 -16.54 -5.64 -2.25
CA LYS A 90 -16.69 -4.93 -0.98
C LYS A 90 -15.88 -5.63 0.10
N MET A 91 -14.98 -4.87 0.72
CA MET A 91 -14.29 -5.28 1.92
C MET A 91 -15.23 -5.14 3.12
N ALA A 92 -15.26 -6.16 3.98
CA ALA A 92 -16.10 -6.20 5.17
C ALA A 92 -15.27 -6.47 6.41
N GLY A 93 -15.78 -6.10 7.58
CA GLY A 93 -15.08 -6.25 8.86
C GLY A 93 -14.39 -4.96 9.33
N THR A 94 -13.51 -5.11 10.30
CA THR A 94 -12.73 -4.03 10.91
C THR A 94 -11.68 -3.47 9.95
N LEU A 95 -11.19 -2.25 10.18
CA LEU A 95 -10.15 -1.63 9.33
C LEU A 95 -8.90 -2.50 9.16
N LYS A 96 -8.51 -3.22 10.22
CA LYS A 96 -7.36 -4.13 10.17
C LYS A 96 -7.63 -5.33 9.28
N GLU A 97 -8.80 -5.96 9.41
CA GLU A 97 -9.19 -7.08 8.55
C GLU A 97 -9.30 -6.67 7.08
N GLN A 98 -9.80 -5.45 6.81
CA GLN A 98 -9.84 -4.90 5.46
C GLN A 98 -8.43 -4.70 4.90
N LEU A 99 -7.50 -4.10 5.68
CA LEU A 99 -6.09 -3.98 5.31
C LEU A 99 -5.40 -5.33 5.07
N ASP A 100 -5.64 -6.31 5.93
CA ASP A 100 -5.07 -7.65 5.79
C ASP A 100 -5.57 -8.32 4.51
N SER A 101 -6.84 -8.08 4.13
CA SER A 101 -7.42 -8.64 2.92
C SER A 101 -6.97 -7.95 1.62
N ILE A 102 -6.64 -6.65 1.63
CA ILE A 102 -6.13 -5.95 0.42
C ILE A 102 -4.65 -6.20 0.17
N THR A 103 -3.87 -6.43 1.22
CA THR A 103 -2.41 -6.63 1.16
C THR A 103 -1.96 -7.70 0.15
N PRO A 104 -2.51 -8.94 0.12
CA PRO A 104 -2.10 -9.95 -0.85
C PRO A 104 -2.45 -9.55 -2.30
N ALA A 105 -3.62 -8.93 -2.50
CA ALA A 105 -4.07 -8.46 -3.81
C ALA A 105 -3.15 -7.36 -4.36
N LEU A 106 -2.73 -6.41 -3.52
CA LEU A 106 -1.74 -5.40 -3.89
C LEU A 106 -0.39 -6.02 -4.27
N ARG A 107 0.10 -7.00 -3.50
CA ARG A 107 1.35 -7.70 -3.81
C ARG A 107 1.25 -8.37 -5.19
N GLU A 108 0.16 -9.06 -5.47
CA GLU A 108 -0.05 -9.71 -6.77
C GLU A 108 -0.07 -8.68 -7.91
N MET A 109 -0.82 -7.59 -7.76
CA MET A 109 -0.91 -6.53 -8.79
C MET A 109 0.43 -5.84 -9.05
N ARG A 110 1.24 -5.61 -8.00
CA ARG A 110 2.60 -5.07 -8.14
C ARG A 110 3.51 -6.01 -8.93
N LEU A 111 3.46 -7.31 -8.64
CA LEU A 111 4.22 -8.32 -9.38
C LEU A 111 3.80 -8.39 -10.86
N ARG A 112 2.49 -8.36 -11.14
CA ARG A 112 1.99 -8.29 -12.52
C ARG A 112 2.46 -7.05 -13.25
N LYS A 113 2.47 -5.89 -12.57
CA LYS A 113 2.99 -4.65 -13.14
C LYS A 113 4.47 -4.80 -13.51
N GLU A 114 5.29 -5.33 -12.60
CA GLU A 114 6.72 -5.55 -12.84
C GLU A 114 6.96 -6.49 -14.04
N GLU A 115 6.25 -7.62 -14.08
CA GLU A 115 6.34 -8.56 -15.19
C GLU A 115 5.95 -7.88 -16.51
N ARG A 116 4.86 -7.09 -16.50
CA ARG A 116 4.40 -6.39 -17.70
C ARG A 116 5.41 -5.34 -18.15
N VAL A 117 6.00 -4.56 -17.24
CA VAL A 117 7.06 -3.60 -17.56
C VAL A 117 8.24 -4.31 -18.24
N ASN A 118 8.64 -5.47 -17.75
CA ASN A 118 9.71 -6.26 -18.37
C ASN A 118 9.35 -6.71 -19.80
N GLN A 119 8.11 -7.18 -20.02
CA GLN A 119 7.61 -7.53 -21.35
C GLN A 119 7.66 -6.33 -22.32
N PHE A 120 7.18 -5.16 -21.89
CA PHE A 120 7.26 -3.92 -22.68
C PHE A 120 8.70 -3.55 -23.01
N ARG A 121 9.59 -3.55 -22.02
CA ARG A 121 11.01 -3.24 -22.22
C ARG A 121 11.65 -4.15 -23.26
N THR A 122 11.38 -5.47 -23.17
CA THR A 122 11.90 -6.44 -24.14
C THR A 122 11.39 -6.17 -25.56
N VAL A 123 10.08 -5.98 -25.74
CA VAL A 123 9.51 -5.75 -27.08
C VAL A 123 10.00 -4.43 -27.66
N GLN A 124 10.00 -3.35 -26.88
CA GLN A 124 10.48 -2.04 -27.32
C GLN A 124 11.98 -2.07 -27.68
N GLY A 125 12.81 -2.80 -26.92
CA GLY A 125 14.22 -2.95 -27.26
C GLY A 125 14.46 -3.73 -28.54
N GLN A 126 13.65 -4.77 -28.78
CA GLN A 126 13.69 -5.47 -30.05
C GLN A 126 13.25 -4.58 -31.22
N ILE A 127 12.24 -3.73 -31.03
CA ILE A 127 11.81 -2.75 -32.04
C ILE A 127 12.94 -1.78 -32.35
N GLN A 128 13.57 -1.20 -31.33
CA GLN A 128 14.67 -0.24 -31.50
C GLN A 128 15.84 -0.88 -32.25
N LYS A 129 16.27 -2.07 -31.81
CA LYS A 129 17.35 -2.82 -32.46
C LYS A 129 17.06 -3.09 -33.94
N ILE A 130 15.89 -3.63 -34.27
CA ILE A 130 15.55 -3.94 -35.66
C ILE A 130 15.41 -2.68 -36.50
N SER A 131 14.83 -1.60 -35.93
CA SER A 131 14.68 -0.33 -36.65
C SER A 131 16.04 0.24 -37.06
N ALA A 132 17.03 0.16 -36.17
CA ALA A 132 18.35 0.68 -36.42
C ALA A 132 19.17 -0.20 -37.38
N GLU A 133 19.04 -1.53 -37.26
CA GLU A 133 19.58 -2.48 -38.25
C GLU A 133 19.02 -2.21 -39.67
N ILE A 134 17.73 -1.86 -39.77
CA ILE A 134 17.09 -1.48 -41.04
C ILE A 134 17.62 -0.13 -41.56
N ALA A 135 17.97 0.81 -40.67
CA ALA A 135 18.57 2.09 -40.99
C ALA A 135 20.05 1.99 -41.38
N GLY A 136 20.71 0.87 -41.08
CA GLY A 136 22.12 0.63 -41.39
C GLY A 136 23.09 1.25 -40.37
N GLU A 137 22.61 1.53 -39.15
CA GLU A 137 23.43 2.01 -38.04
C GLU A 137 24.35 0.88 -37.50
N SER A 138 25.42 1.19 -36.75
CA SER A 138 26.47 0.23 -36.40
C SER A 138 26.18 -0.54 -35.10
N GLU A 139 26.58 -1.82 -35.00
CA GLU A 139 26.27 -2.69 -33.84
C GLU A 139 26.75 -2.15 -32.49
N SER A 140 27.79 -1.30 -32.47
CA SER A 140 28.33 -0.71 -31.24
C SER A 140 27.44 0.36 -30.60
N GLU A 141 26.44 0.88 -31.33
CA GLU A 141 25.54 1.93 -30.84
C GLU A 141 24.30 1.35 -30.12
N TYR A 142 24.00 0.04 -30.26
CA TYR A 142 22.73 -0.53 -29.78
C TYR A 142 22.78 -1.18 -28.39
N ASP A 143 23.92 -1.72 -28.00
CA ASP A 143 24.06 -2.41 -26.70
C ASP A 143 23.90 -1.42 -25.52
N ASP A 144 24.29 -0.15 -25.73
CA ASP A 144 24.10 0.96 -24.79
C ASP A 144 22.64 1.46 -24.76
N LEU A 145 21.97 1.45 -25.91
CA LEU A 145 20.58 1.92 -26.06
C LEU A 145 19.54 0.97 -25.46
N SER A 146 19.80 -0.34 -25.45
CA SER A 146 18.85 -1.32 -24.89
C SER A 146 18.68 -1.19 -23.37
N SER A 147 19.65 -0.61 -22.66
CA SER A 147 19.58 -0.35 -21.21
C SER A 147 18.73 0.87 -20.85
N ASP A 148 18.55 1.83 -21.75
CA ASP A 148 17.92 3.13 -21.47
C ASP A 148 16.44 3.21 -21.86
N ILE A 149 15.82 2.06 -22.14
CA ILE A 149 14.43 2.02 -22.60
C ILE A 149 13.49 2.39 -21.45
N MET A 150 13.02 3.63 -21.51
CA MET A 150 12.01 4.17 -20.61
C MET A 150 10.63 3.67 -21.04
N VAL A 151 10.08 2.72 -20.28
CA VAL A 151 8.72 2.20 -20.48
C VAL A 151 7.70 3.20 -19.92
N ASN A 152 6.66 3.52 -20.69
CA ASN A 152 5.54 4.30 -20.19
C ASN A 152 4.69 3.43 -19.24
N GLU A 153 4.81 3.66 -17.94
CA GLU A 153 4.08 2.87 -16.93
C GLU A 153 2.60 3.27 -16.77
N ASN A 154 2.13 4.33 -17.45
CA ASN A 154 0.74 4.77 -17.37
C ASN A 154 -0.22 3.87 -18.18
N ASP A 155 0.27 3.17 -19.21
CA ASP A 155 -0.51 2.23 -20.02
C ASP A 155 0.34 0.98 -20.33
N LEU A 156 0.16 -0.01 -19.47
CA LEU A 156 0.73 -1.35 -19.52
C LEU A 156 -0.31 -2.39 -19.94
N SER A 157 -1.39 -1.96 -20.61
CA SER A 157 -2.46 -2.84 -21.04
C SER A 157 -1.98 -3.89 -22.05
N LEU A 158 -2.63 -5.06 -22.04
CA LEU A 158 -2.33 -6.11 -23.03
C LEU A 158 -2.54 -5.64 -24.46
N LYS A 159 -3.56 -4.80 -24.68
CA LYS A 159 -3.81 -4.19 -25.99
C LYS A 159 -2.60 -3.36 -26.44
N LYS A 160 -2.06 -2.53 -25.55
CA LYS A 160 -0.89 -1.71 -25.88
C LYS A 160 0.35 -2.55 -26.16
N LEU A 161 0.53 -3.65 -25.41
CA LEU A 161 1.61 -4.60 -25.66
C LEU A 161 1.47 -5.27 -27.04
N GLU A 162 0.25 -5.68 -27.41
CA GLU A 162 -0.06 -6.29 -28.71
C GLU A 162 0.22 -5.32 -29.88
N GLU A 163 -0.06 -4.02 -29.72
CA GLU A 163 0.30 -2.99 -30.70
C GLU A 163 1.82 -2.99 -30.98
N TYR A 164 2.64 -3.01 -29.93
CA TYR A 164 4.10 -3.09 -30.08
C TYR A 164 4.55 -4.41 -30.70
N GLN A 165 3.95 -5.54 -30.30
CA GLN A 165 4.29 -6.84 -30.89
C GLN A 165 3.95 -6.91 -32.39
N THR A 166 2.83 -6.30 -32.78
CA THR A 166 2.43 -6.19 -34.20
C THR A 166 3.42 -5.34 -34.98
N GLU A 167 3.85 -4.20 -34.43
CA GLU A 167 4.86 -3.34 -35.04
C GLU A 167 6.21 -4.05 -35.17
N LEU A 168 6.64 -4.77 -34.13
CA LEU A 168 7.85 -5.57 -34.17
C LEU A 168 7.81 -6.62 -35.29
N GLN A 169 6.67 -7.29 -35.47
CA GLN A 169 6.50 -8.27 -36.53
C GLN A 169 6.54 -7.61 -37.92
N ARG A 170 5.95 -6.43 -38.07
CA ARG A 170 6.00 -5.64 -39.32
C ARG A 170 7.45 -5.30 -39.68
N LEU A 171 8.24 -4.82 -38.74
CA LEU A 171 9.65 -4.47 -38.94
C LEU A 171 10.49 -5.70 -39.29
N ARG A 172 10.26 -6.84 -38.62
CA ARG A 172 10.92 -8.12 -38.96
C ARG A 172 10.67 -8.52 -40.40
N ASN A 173 9.42 -8.42 -40.86
CA ASN A 173 9.05 -8.74 -42.24
C ASN A 173 9.74 -7.77 -43.22
N GLU A 174 9.73 -6.47 -42.93
CA GLU A 174 10.40 -5.46 -43.76
C GLU A 174 11.90 -5.71 -43.90
N LYS A 175 12.59 -6.02 -42.79
CA LYS A 175 14.01 -6.38 -42.81
C LYS A 175 14.26 -7.58 -43.71
N ASN A 176 13.46 -8.64 -43.57
CA ASN A 176 13.59 -9.86 -44.37
C ASN A 176 13.36 -9.58 -45.86
N GLU A 177 12.38 -8.76 -46.23
CA GLU A 177 12.13 -8.37 -47.62
C GLU A 177 13.29 -7.57 -48.23
N ARG A 178 13.94 -6.70 -47.44
CA ARG A 178 15.15 -5.97 -47.89
C ARG A 178 16.32 -6.93 -48.12
N LEU A 179 16.54 -7.87 -47.20
CA LEU A 179 17.58 -8.90 -47.34
C LEU A 179 17.34 -9.80 -48.56
N MET A 180 16.11 -10.26 -48.78
CA MET A 180 15.78 -11.09 -49.94
C MET A 180 15.95 -10.35 -51.26
N ARG A 181 15.67 -9.04 -51.32
CA ARG A 181 15.97 -8.23 -52.51
C ARG A 181 17.46 -8.12 -52.77
N TRP A 182 18.27 -7.97 -51.73
CA TRP A 182 19.73 -7.87 -51.86
C TRP A 182 20.37 -9.19 -52.30
N ASN A 183 19.89 -10.33 -51.77
CA ASN A 183 20.43 -11.67 -52.12
C ASN A 183 20.04 -12.16 -53.53
N ASN A 184 19.08 -11.52 -54.20
CA ASN A 184 18.61 -11.87 -55.54
C ASN A 184 19.20 -10.97 -56.65
N ILE A 185 20.18 -10.13 -56.31
CA ILE A 185 20.99 -9.29 -57.23
C ILE A 185 22.40 -9.88 -57.30
#